data_AF-A0A1S3HF05-F1
#
_entry.id   AF-A0A1S3HF05-F1
#
_cell.length_a   1.000
_cell.length_b   1.000
_cell.length_c   1.000
_cell.angle_alpha   90.00
_cell.angle_beta   90.00
_cell.angle_gamma   90.00
#
_symmetry.space_group_name_H-M   'P 1'
#
loop_
_entity.id
_entity.type
_entity.pdbx_description
1 polymer ?
#
loop_
_entity_poly.entity_id
_entity_poly.type
_entity_poly.pdbx_seq_one_letter_code
_entity_poly.pdbx_strand_id
1 'polypeptide(L)'
;MCASGPMDMRFSTRLGVRLQMKLFSIKRNMVLALIEVSRLNGSSRKTLLYKYLDRPRGLAVHPLNGHLYFSDWGVSPVIERSDLDGKNRKVLVDRLGWPNSLTIDYEDGRLYWCDACFDHIESTGLDGQERRVVVRNVPHPFSITVLQQRIYWTDWDTTHLHYANKWDGGHQGQLLNYEGMMGIVAMAASRQQGTNACSADNGGCSHLCFAKPGSHFVCSCPEGMTVKEKTCEPWYGICLAHYYFGSWVTTEGLE
;
A
#
# COMPACT_ATOMS: atom_id res chain seq x y z
N MET A 1 20.99 -15.88 1.64
CA MET A 1 20.64 -14.46 1.88
C MET A 1 19.48 -14.13 0.96
N CYS A 2 18.25 -14.29 1.41
CA CYS A 2 17.08 -14.06 0.56
C CYS A 2 16.87 -12.55 0.42
N ALA A 3 17.26 -12.00 -0.73
CA ALA A 3 16.76 -10.70 -1.16
C ALA A 3 15.27 -10.88 -1.45
N SER A 4 14.42 -10.38 -0.56
CA SER A 4 13.01 -10.17 -0.90
C SER A 4 12.98 -9.19 -2.08
N GLY A 5 12.68 -9.69 -3.28
CA GLY A 5 12.51 -8.86 -4.46
C GLY A 5 11.44 -7.79 -4.23
N PRO A 6 11.42 -6.71 -5.03
CA PRO A 6 10.39 -5.68 -4.93
C PRO A 6 9.01 -6.36 -5.07
N MET A 7 8.19 -6.26 -4.03
CA MET A 7 6.82 -6.74 -4.09
C MET A 7 6.04 -5.77 -4.98
N ASP A 8 6.00 -6.11 -6.27
CA ASP A 8 5.34 -5.33 -7.32
C ASP A 8 3.82 -5.58 -7.23
N MET A 9 3.16 -4.97 -6.25
CA MET A 9 1.70 -4.94 -6.23
C MET A 9 1.20 -4.02 -7.34
N ARG A 10 1.03 -4.61 -8.53
CA ARG A 10 0.42 -3.95 -9.69
C ARG A 10 -1.08 -3.78 -9.44
N PHE A 11 -1.45 -2.72 -8.72
CA PHE A 11 -2.81 -2.23 -8.79
C PHE A 11 -2.99 -1.54 -10.14
N SER A 12 -3.47 -2.28 -11.15
CA SER A 12 -3.99 -1.73 -12.39
C SER A 12 -5.33 -1.03 -12.12
N THR A 13 -5.36 -0.08 -11.19
CA THR A 13 -6.53 0.76 -11.01
C THR A 13 -6.72 1.60 -12.27
N ARG A 14 -7.97 1.87 -12.68
CA ARG A 14 -8.34 2.92 -13.64
C ARG A 14 -7.84 4.34 -13.27
N LEU A 15 -7.03 4.46 -12.21
CA LEU A 15 -6.26 5.65 -11.83
C LEU A 15 -5.12 6.00 -12.80
N GLY A 16 -4.67 5.09 -13.68
CA GLY A 16 -3.55 5.37 -14.59
C GLY A 16 -2.17 5.49 -13.92
N VAL A 17 -2.08 5.20 -12.61
CA VAL A 17 -0.85 5.23 -11.82
C VAL A 17 -0.53 3.86 -11.22
N ARG A 18 0.76 3.61 -10.98
CA ARG A 18 1.33 2.44 -10.33
C ARG A 18 1.95 2.89 -9.02
N LEU A 19 1.58 2.24 -7.92
CA LEU A 19 2.23 2.40 -6.62
C LEU A 19 3.12 1.20 -6.35
N GLN A 20 4.30 1.44 -5.80
CA GLN A 20 5.25 0.39 -5.46
C GLN A 20 5.96 0.71 -4.15
N MET A 21 6.29 -0.34 -3.41
CA MET A 21 7.21 -0.25 -2.28
C MET A 21 8.58 -0.74 -2.70
N LYS A 22 9.62 -0.03 -2.25
CA LYS A 22 11.00 -0.44 -2.48
C LYS A 22 11.77 -0.46 -1.17
N LEU A 23 12.51 -1.55 -0.99
CA LEU A 23 13.44 -1.77 0.11
C LEU A 23 14.85 -1.75 -0.46
N PHE A 24 15.72 -0.89 0.08
CA PHE A 24 17.12 -0.78 -0.30
C PHE A 24 17.99 -1.19 0.88
N SER A 25 18.85 -2.19 0.69
CA SER A 25 19.88 -2.52 1.68
C SER A 25 21.11 -1.65 1.41
N ILE A 26 21.50 -0.82 2.37
CA ILE A 26 22.61 0.14 2.22
C ILE A 26 23.82 -0.29 3.04
N LYS A 27 23.57 -0.87 4.23
CA LYS A 27 24.58 -1.53 5.09
C LYS A 27 23.98 -2.79 5.68
N ARG A 28 24.83 -3.68 6.22
CA ARG A 28 24.45 -4.99 6.79
C ARG A 28 23.21 -4.95 7.72
N ASN A 29 22.96 -3.83 8.42
CA ASN A 29 21.84 -3.66 9.36
C ASN A 29 20.95 -2.43 9.06
N MET A 30 20.98 -1.89 7.84
CA MET A 30 20.23 -0.69 7.50
C MET A 30 19.51 -0.87 6.17
N VAL A 31 18.18 -0.92 6.27
CA VAL A 31 17.26 -1.00 5.14
C VAL A 31 16.58 0.37 5.03
N LEU A 32 16.73 1.05 3.90
CA LEU A 32 15.84 2.16 3.57
C LEU A 32 14.58 1.59 2.96
N ALA A 33 13.45 2.07 3.45
CA ALA A 33 12.15 1.77 2.90
C ALA A 33 11.51 3.05 2.35
N LEU A 34 10.94 2.93 1.16
CA LEU A 34 10.17 4.02 0.57
C LEU A 34 8.95 3.49 -0.19
N ILE A 35 7.92 4.33 -0.20
CA ILE A 35 6.71 4.14 -0.99
C ILE A 35 6.73 5.16 -2.12
N GLU A 36 6.65 4.65 -3.34
CA GLU A 36 6.75 5.42 -4.58
C GLU A 36 5.50 5.30 -5.42
N VAL A 37 5.31 6.32 -6.25
CA VAL A 37 4.30 6.34 -7.30
C VAL A 37 4.93 6.66 -8.64
N SER A 38 4.37 6.10 -9.70
CA SER A 38 4.64 6.46 -11.09
C SER A 38 3.36 6.34 -11.91
N ARG A 39 3.39 6.76 -13.17
CA ARG A 39 2.38 6.30 -14.14
C ARG A 39 2.53 4.80 -14.39
N LEU A 40 1.50 4.16 -14.96
CA LEU A 40 1.54 2.73 -15.32
C LEU A 40 2.69 2.39 -16.28
N ASN A 41 3.06 3.33 -17.16
CA ASN A 41 4.19 3.19 -18.07
C ASN A 41 5.57 3.45 -17.41
N GLY A 42 5.63 3.67 -16.09
CA GLY A 42 6.86 3.92 -15.33
C GLY A 42 7.37 5.37 -15.36
N SER A 43 6.79 6.24 -16.19
CA SER A 43 7.13 7.67 -16.22
C SER A 43 6.62 8.40 -14.96
N SER A 44 7.06 9.64 -14.78
CA SER A 44 6.59 10.52 -13.70
C SER A 44 6.77 9.93 -12.30
N ARG A 45 7.92 9.32 -12.03
CA ARG A 45 8.22 8.70 -10.73
C ARG A 45 8.41 9.77 -9.64
N LYS A 46 7.84 9.53 -8.47
CA LYS A 46 7.95 10.39 -7.28
C LYS A 46 8.00 9.55 -6.01
N THR A 47 8.84 9.95 -5.06
CA THR A 47 8.81 9.40 -3.69
C THR A 47 7.64 10.00 -2.92
N LEU A 48 6.72 9.17 -2.41
CA LEU A 48 5.59 9.64 -1.59
C LEU A 48 5.93 9.65 -0.10
N LEU A 49 6.50 8.55 0.39
CA LEU A 49 6.80 8.34 1.81
C LEU A 49 8.18 7.72 1.95
N TYR A 50 8.98 8.25 2.87
CA TYR A 50 10.34 7.78 3.18
C TYR A 50 10.73 7.96 4.65
N LYS A 51 10.20 8.99 5.33
CA LYS A 51 10.47 9.23 6.75
C LYS A 51 9.75 8.19 7.60
N TYR A 52 10.42 7.67 8.63
CA TYR A 52 9.81 6.76 9.61
C TYR A 52 9.16 5.52 8.97
N LEU A 53 9.75 5.00 7.90
CA LEU A 53 9.44 3.67 7.37
C LEU A 53 10.59 2.75 7.75
N ASP A 54 10.28 1.59 8.32
CA ASP A 54 11.28 0.59 8.71
C ASP A 54 11.18 -0.61 7.78
N ARG A 55 10.06 -1.34 7.84
CA ARG A 55 9.82 -2.53 7.02
C ARG A 55 8.38 -2.55 6.50
N PRO A 56 8.00 -1.66 5.59
CA PRO A 56 6.69 -1.75 4.96
C PRO A 56 6.56 -3.08 4.22
N ARG A 57 5.37 -3.71 4.25
CA ARG A 57 5.10 -4.99 3.56
C ARG A 57 3.82 -4.95 2.70
N GLY A 58 2.68 -4.66 3.32
CA GLY A 58 1.37 -4.60 2.66
C GLY A 58 1.06 -3.21 2.11
N LEU A 59 0.34 -3.15 0.99
CA LEU A 59 -0.11 -1.90 0.38
C LEU A 59 -1.53 -2.07 -0.19
N ALA A 60 -2.44 -1.15 0.10
CA ALA A 60 -3.75 -1.07 -0.54
C ALA A 60 -4.19 0.37 -0.73
N VAL A 61 -5.00 0.59 -1.77
CA VAL A 61 -5.41 1.94 -2.19
C VAL A 61 -6.92 2.04 -2.26
N HIS A 62 -7.47 3.17 -1.83
CA HIS A 62 -8.87 3.53 -2.01
C HIS A 62 -8.99 4.77 -2.88
N PRO A 63 -9.01 4.62 -4.23
CA PRO A 63 -8.95 5.73 -5.18
C PRO A 63 -10.08 6.75 -5.04
N LEU A 64 -11.26 6.28 -4.62
CA LEU A 64 -12.46 7.11 -4.47
C LEU A 64 -12.43 7.95 -3.18
N ASN A 65 -11.74 7.45 -2.15
CA ASN A 65 -11.62 8.13 -0.85
C ASN A 65 -10.28 8.87 -0.75
N GLY A 66 -9.43 8.80 -1.78
CA GLY A 66 -8.13 9.44 -1.78
C GLY A 66 -7.17 8.93 -0.72
N HIS A 67 -7.25 7.64 -0.34
CA HIS A 67 -6.43 7.08 0.74
C HIS A 67 -5.51 5.94 0.29
N LEU A 68 -4.35 5.89 0.93
CA LEU A 68 -3.34 4.84 0.85
C LEU A 68 -3.22 4.18 2.23
N TYR A 69 -3.17 2.85 2.25
CA TYR A 69 -2.99 2.04 3.45
C TYR A 69 -1.76 1.18 3.28
N PHE A 70 -0.94 1.08 4.32
CA PHE A 70 0.25 0.22 4.29
C PHE A 70 0.56 -0.34 5.67
N SER A 71 1.10 -1.56 5.72
CA SER A 71 1.61 -2.16 6.94
C SER A 71 3.12 -1.96 7.02
N ASP A 72 3.62 -1.74 8.23
CA ASP A 72 5.04 -1.75 8.58
C ASP A 72 5.24 -2.74 9.73
N TRP A 73 6.10 -3.74 9.54
CA TRP A 73 6.41 -4.77 10.55
C TRP A 73 7.78 -4.57 11.19
N GLY A 74 8.28 -3.33 11.16
CA GLY A 74 9.53 -2.93 11.81
C GLY A 74 9.51 -3.04 13.34
N VAL A 75 10.39 -2.30 14.00
CA VAL A 75 10.53 -2.32 15.47
C VAL A 75 9.22 -2.02 16.21
N SER A 76 8.37 -1.16 15.64
CA SER A 76 7.03 -0.87 16.15
C SER A 76 5.98 -1.16 15.07
N PRO A 77 5.46 -2.41 15.00
CA PRO A 77 4.54 -2.80 13.94
C PRO A 77 3.23 -2.01 13.96
N VAL A 78 2.88 -1.45 12.80
CA VAL A 78 1.70 -0.59 12.61
C VAL A 78 1.07 -0.81 11.24
N ILE A 79 -0.23 -0.53 11.13
CA ILE A 79 -0.87 -0.22 9.85
C ILE A 79 -1.16 1.27 9.85
N GLU A 80 -0.74 1.95 8.81
CA GLU A 80 -0.91 3.39 8.66
C GLU A 80 -1.78 3.72 7.46
N ARG A 81 -2.32 4.93 7.50
CA ARG A 81 -3.07 5.53 6.41
C ARG A 81 -2.48 6.89 6.07
N SER A 82 -2.35 7.20 4.80
CA SER A 82 -2.11 8.55 4.29
C SER A 82 -3.12 8.90 3.19
N ASP A 83 -3.11 10.13 2.75
CA ASP A 83 -3.69 10.49 1.47
C ASP A 83 -2.84 9.92 0.31
N LEU A 84 -3.41 9.84 -0.89
CA LEU A 84 -2.71 9.34 -2.09
C LEU A 84 -1.48 10.17 -2.50
N ASP A 85 -1.38 11.43 -2.06
CA ASP A 85 -0.22 12.30 -2.25
C ASP A 85 0.82 12.18 -1.12
N GLY A 86 0.65 11.23 -0.19
CA GLY A 86 1.54 11.01 0.95
C GLY A 86 1.32 11.95 2.13
N LYS A 87 0.39 12.92 2.04
CA LYS A 87 0.05 13.82 3.15
C LYS A 87 -0.89 13.16 4.16
N ASN A 88 -1.09 13.82 5.30
CA ASN A 88 -2.04 13.39 6.35
C ASN A 88 -1.83 11.94 6.81
N ARG A 89 -0.55 11.50 6.86
CA ARG A 89 -0.16 10.19 7.37
C ARG A 89 -0.48 10.07 8.85
N LYS A 90 -1.09 8.96 9.25
CA LYS A 90 -1.39 8.62 10.64
C LYS A 90 -1.37 7.12 10.86
N VAL A 91 -1.14 6.71 12.11
CA VAL A 91 -1.37 5.34 12.57
C VAL A 91 -2.87 5.06 12.56
N LEU A 92 -3.25 3.96 11.89
CA LEU A 92 -4.62 3.47 11.82
C LEU A 92 -4.83 2.31 12.80
N VAL A 93 -3.87 1.38 12.85
CA VAL A 93 -3.88 0.23 13.76
C VAL A 93 -2.50 0.06 14.38
N ASP A 94 -2.48 -0.13 15.70
CA ASP A 94 -1.30 -0.41 16.52
C ASP A 94 -1.45 -1.79 17.20
N ARG A 95 -0.47 -2.16 18.04
CA ARG A 95 -0.42 -3.47 18.73
C ARG A 95 -0.57 -4.62 17.75
N LEU A 96 0.35 -4.66 16.79
CA LEU A 96 0.48 -5.69 15.78
C LEU A 96 1.77 -6.48 16.02
N GLY A 97 1.80 -7.71 15.52
CA GLY A 97 2.99 -8.54 15.51
C GLY A 97 3.66 -8.44 14.14
N TRP A 98 3.27 -9.28 13.19
CA TRP A 98 3.82 -9.25 11.82
C TRP A 98 2.73 -9.01 10.79
N PRO A 99 2.28 -7.75 10.61
CA PRO A 99 1.22 -7.40 9.67
C PRO A 99 1.74 -7.53 8.23
N ASN A 100 1.41 -8.66 7.59
CA ASN A 100 1.95 -9.01 6.28
C ASN A 100 1.26 -8.26 5.14
N SER A 101 0.35 -8.92 4.44
CA SER A 101 -0.46 -8.29 3.40
C SER A 101 -1.73 -7.70 3.99
N LEU A 102 -2.25 -6.68 3.32
CA LEU A 102 -3.56 -6.09 3.61
C LEU A 102 -4.37 -5.92 2.32
N THR A 103 -5.69 -5.96 2.44
CA THR A 103 -6.63 -5.80 1.33
C THR A 103 -7.83 -4.99 1.80
N ILE A 104 -8.39 -4.20 0.90
CA ILE A 104 -9.62 -3.45 1.14
C ILE A 104 -10.80 -4.25 0.61
N ASP A 105 -11.85 -4.34 1.41
CA ASP A 105 -13.20 -4.62 0.97
C ASP A 105 -13.91 -3.29 0.70
N TYR A 106 -14.13 -3.00 -0.58
CA TYR A 106 -14.73 -1.73 -1.01
C TYR A 106 -16.24 -1.69 -0.79
N GLU A 107 -16.90 -2.85 -0.70
CA GLU A 107 -18.35 -2.94 -0.51
C GLU A 107 -18.70 -2.69 0.96
N ASP A 108 -17.99 -3.35 1.88
CA ASP A 108 -18.25 -3.24 3.31
C ASP A 108 -17.46 -2.09 3.97
N GLY A 109 -16.55 -1.45 3.24
CA GLY A 109 -15.71 -0.36 3.77
C GLY A 109 -14.77 -0.84 4.87
N ARG A 110 -14.11 -1.98 4.67
CA ARG A 110 -13.23 -2.60 5.67
C ARG A 110 -11.84 -2.90 5.13
N LEU A 111 -10.86 -2.82 6.01
CA LEU A 111 -9.51 -3.31 5.79
C LEU A 111 -9.37 -4.70 6.42
N TYR A 112 -8.71 -5.63 5.73
CA TYR A 112 -8.35 -6.96 6.24
C TYR A 112 -6.84 -7.15 6.13
N TRP A 113 -6.22 -7.80 7.11
CA TRP A 113 -4.79 -8.12 7.09
C TRP A 113 -4.48 -9.45 7.77
N CYS A 114 -3.32 -10.00 7.43
CA CYS A 114 -2.74 -11.17 8.09
C CYS A 114 -1.73 -10.73 9.14
N ASP A 115 -1.79 -11.28 10.34
CA ASP A 115 -0.74 -11.16 11.36
C ASP A 115 -0.10 -12.53 11.61
N ALA A 116 1.13 -12.72 11.13
CA ALA A 116 1.84 -13.99 11.22
C ALA A 116 2.57 -14.22 12.56
N CYS A 117 2.57 -13.23 13.46
CA CYS A 117 3.13 -13.42 14.81
C CYS A 117 2.04 -13.84 15.80
N PHE A 118 0.80 -13.41 15.55
CA PHE A 118 -0.35 -13.69 16.41
C PHE A 118 -1.31 -14.74 15.84
N ASP A 119 -0.94 -15.37 14.74
CA ASP A 119 -1.65 -16.46 14.07
C ASP A 119 -3.13 -16.16 13.77
N HIS A 120 -3.41 -14.96 13.28
CA HIS A 120 -4.76 -14.53 12.98
C HIS A 120 -4.90 -13.64 11.74
N ILE A 121 -6.13 -13.60 11.23
CA ILE A 121 -6.59 -12.61 10.25
C ILE A 121 -7.53 -11.66 10.97
N GLU A 122 -7.29 -10.37 10.81
CA GLU A 122 -8.08 -9.31 11.44
C GLU A 122 -8.72 -8.39 10.41
N SER A 123 -9.69 -7.62 10.88
CA SER A 123 -10.39 -6.61 10.10
C SER A 123 -10.75 -5.40 10.93
N THR A 124 -10.77 -4.22 10.32
CA THR A 124 -11.22 -2.95 10.89
C THR A 124 -11.96 -2.13 9.84
N GLY A 125 -12.79 -1.17 10.24
CA GLY A 125 -13.30 -0.15 9.34
C GLY A 125 -12.17 0.69 8.74
N LEU A 126 -12.38 1.35 7.60
CA LEU A 126 -11.35 2.17 6.95
C LEU A 126 -10.89 3.40 7.77
N ASP A 127 -11.59 3.70 8.87
CA ASP A 127 -11.24 4.71 9.86
C ASP A 127 -10.44 4.17 11.06
N GLY A 128 -10.24 2.85 11.13
CA GLY A 128 -9.54 2.16 12.22
C GLY A 128 -10.47 1.70 13.36
N GLN A 129 -11.78 1.89 13.23
CA GLN A 129 -12.76 1.48 14.23
C GLN A 129 -13.23 0.04 14.03
N GLU A 130 -13.95 -0.49 15.02
CA GLU A 130 -14.56 -1.83 14.97
C GLU A 130 -13.56 -2.95 14.61
N ARG A 131 -12.33 -2.86 15.13
CA ARG A 131 -11.32 -3.90 14.96
C ARG A 131 -11.85 -5.24 15.51
N ARG A 132 -11.72 -6.31 14.72
CA ARG A 132 -12.11 -7.67 15.08
C ARG A 132 -11.15 -8.70 14.51
N VAL A 133 -11.02 -9.82 15.21
CA VAL A 133 -10.40 -11.03 14.68
C VAL A 133 -11.44 -11.81 13.87
N VAL A 134 -11.09 -12.17 12.63
CA VAL A 134 -11.96 -12.90 11.70
C VAL A 134 -11.63 -14.38 11.70
N VAL A 135 -10.35 -14.74 11.62
CA VAL A 135 -9.88 -16.14 11.64
C VAL A 135 -8.74 -16.26 12.65
N ARG A 136 -8.74 -17.35 13.44
CA ARG A 136 -7.68 -17.70 14.40
C ARG A 136 -7.00 -19.00 13.99
N ASN A 137 -5.82 -19.26 14.57
CA ASN A 137 -5.03 -20.47 14.34
C ASN A 137 -4.61 -20.62 12.87
N VAL A 138 -4.21 -19.50 12.25
CA VAL A 138 -3.56 -19.50 10.94
C VAL A 138 -2.04 -19.35 11.19
N PRO A 139 -1.25 -20.42 11.08
CA PRO A 139 0.10 -20.46 11.63
C PRO A 139 1.10 -19.52 10.94
N HIS A 140 0.99 -19.29 9.63
CA HIS A 140 1.88 -18.35 8.95
C HIS A 140 1.23 -17.65 7.74
N PRO A 141 0.17 -16.85 7.96
CA PRO A 141 -0.55 -16.21 6.88
C PRO A 141 0.31 -15.10 6.24
N PHE A 142 0.47 -15.15 4.91
CA PHE A 142 1.36 -14.24 4.18
C PHE A 142 0.59 -13.21 3.35
N SER A 143 -0.13 -13.63 2.32
CA SER A 143 -0.87 -12.75 1.41
C SER A 143 -2.37 -12.94 1.58
N ILE A 144 -3.17 -11.88 1.47
CA ILE A 144 -4.64 -11.92 1.59
C ILE A 144 -5.33 -11.08 0.52
N THR A 145 -6.47 -11.56 0.02
CA THR A 145 -7.37 -10.80 -0.84
C THR A 145 -8.83 -11.07 -0.45
N VAL A 146 -9.71 -10.11 -0.75
CA VAL A 146 -11.17 -10.27 -0.63
C VAL A 146 -11.74 -10.47 -2.03
N LEU A 147 -12.68 -11.40 -2.17
CA LEU A 147 -13.53 -11.54 -3.34
C LEU A 147 -14.93 -11.98 -2.92
N GLN A 148 -15.94 -11.18 -3.27
CA GLN A 148 -17.33 -11.41 -2.87
C GLN A 148 -17.45 -11.54 -1.35
N GLN A 149 -18.01 -12.65 -0.86
CA GLN A 149 -18.29 -12.90 0.56
C GLN A 149 -17.12 -13.58 1.31
N ARG A 150 -15.97 -13.76 0.65
CA ARG A 150 -14.86 -14.54 1.17
C ARG A 150 -13.56 -13.75 1.21
N ILE A 151 -12.78 -14.04 2.24
CA ILE A 151 -11.35 -13.76 2.28
C ILE A 151 -10.59 -15.00 1.80
N TYR A 152 -9.49 -14.78 1.11
CA TYR A 152 -8.57 -15.81 0.62
C TYR A 152 -7.17 -15.45 1.08
N TRP A 153 -6.44 -16.40 1.65
CA TRP A 153 -5.07 -16.16 2.08
C TRP A 153 -4.14 -17.33 1.80
N THR A 154 -2.86 -17.00 1.60
CA THR A 154 -1.78 -17.99 1.50
C THR A 154 -1.16 -18.17 2.86
N ASP A 155 -0.84 -19.41 3.23
CA ASP A 155 -0.15 -19.73 4.48
C ASP A 155 1.13 -20.51 4.17
N TRP A 156 2.26 -20.05 4.72
CA TRP A 156 3.58 -20.64 4.44
C TRP A 156 3.82 -21.95 5.20
N ASP A 157 3.23 -22.12 6.38
CA ASP A 157 3.41 -23.31 7.18
C ASP A 157 2.49 -24.42 6.70
N THR A 158 1.23 -24.09 6.39
CA THR A 158 0.34 -25.10 5.83
C THR A 158 0.57 -25.33 4.33
N THR A 159 1.28 -24.43 3.63
CA THR A 159 1.50 -24.48 2.17
C THR A 159 0.24 -24.41 1.32
N HIS A 160 -0.90 -23.99 1.90
CA HIS A 160 -2.20 -23.99 1.21
C HIS A 160 -2.76 -22.59 0.96
N LEU A 161 -3.55 -22.48 -0.10
CA LEU A 161 -4.48 -21.38 -0.31
C LEU A 161 -5.76 -21.71 0.43
N HIS A 162 -6.11 -20.90 1.41
CA HIS A 162 -7.33 -21.05 2.20
C HIS A 162 -8.38 -20.03 1.80
N TYR A 163 -9.61 -20.29 2.20
CA TYR A 163 -10.69 -19.31 2.19
C TYR A 163 -11.56 -19.43 3.44
N ALA A 164 -12.23 -18.34 3.77
CA ALA A 164 -13.23 -18.27 4.82
C ALA A 164 -14.26 -17.18 4.49
N ASN A 165 -15.43 -17.25 5.12
CA ASN A 165 -16.39 -16.15 5.10
C ASN A 165 -15.75 -14.89 5.72
N LYS A 166 -15.91 -13.73 5.05
CA LYS A 166 -15.25 -12.49 5.46
C LYS A 166 -15.80 -11.88 6.77
N TRP A 167 -17.02 -12.24 7.17
CA TRP A 167 -17.68 -11.63 8.33
C TRP A 167 -17.36 -12.35 9.65
N ASP A 168 -17.42 -13.67 9.65
CA ASP A 168 -17.32 -14.50 10.85
C ASP A 168 -16.19 -15.55 10.81
N GLY A 169 -15.47 -15.63 9.67
CA GLY A 169 -14.44 -16.64 9.47
C GLY A 169 -14.98 -18.07 9.33
N GLY A 170 -16.29 -18.26 9.20
CA GLY A 170 -16.94 -19.55 9.00
C GLY A 170 -16.75 -20.10 7.59
N HIS A 171 -17.28 -21.32 7.36
CA HIS A 171 -17.22 -22.00 6.05
C HIS A 171 -15.80 -22.06 5.46
N GLN A 172 -14.84 -22.45 6.29
CA GLN A 172 -13.43 -22.51 5.91
C GLN A 172 -13.14 -23.69 4.98
N GLY A 173 -12.11 -23.54 4.15
CA GLY A 173 -11.59 -24.62 3.32
C GLY A 173 -10.27 -24.28 2.66
N GLN A 174 -9.70 -25.28 1.98
CA GLN A 174 -8.43 -25.22 1.27
C GLN A 174 -8.66 -25.47 -0.22
N LEU A 175 -7.86 -24.85 -1.08
CA LEU A 175 -7.99 -24.95 -2.54
C LEU A 175 -6.74 -25.51 -3.22
N LEU A 176 -5.60 -24.85 -3.03
CA LEU A 176 -4.34 -25.17 -3.70
C LEU A 176 -3.28 -25.50 -2.66
N ASN A 177 -2.41 -26.46 -2.95
CA ASN A 177 -1.22 -26.76 -2.17
C ASN A 177 0.02 -26.39 -3.02
N TYR A 178 0.72 -25.34 -2.63
CA TYR A 178 1.92 -24.87 -3.31
C TYR A 178 2.87 -24.21 -2.31
N GLU A 179 4.08 -24.74 -2.19
CA GLU A 179 5.11 -24.16 -1.32
C GLU A 179 5.61 -22.82 -1.86
N GLY A 180 5.84 -21.86 -0.96
CA GLY A 180 6.44 -20.57 -1.34
C GLY A 180 5.51 -19.64 -2.11
N MET A 181 4.19 -19.74 -1.94
CA MET A 181 3.26 -18.72 -2.46
C MET A 181 3.57 -17.35 -1.87
N MET A 182 4.02 -16.42 -2.73
CA MET A 182 4.42 -15.07 -2.32
C MET A 182 3.31 -14.03 -2.40
N GLY A 183 2.19 -14.32 -3.07
CA GLY A 183 1.16 -13.32 -3.30
C GLY A 183 -0.11 -13.90 -3.88
N ILE A 184 -1.24 -13.34 -3.47
CA ILE A 184 -2.55 -13.58 -4.07
C ILE A 184 -3.27 -12.26 -4.29
N VAL A 185 -3.94 -12.14 -5.44
CA VAL A 185 -4.78 -11.00 -5.77
C VAL A 185 -6.05 -11.48 -6.47
N ALA A 186 -7.21 -10.98 -6.03
CA ALA A 186 -8.46 -11.24 -6.72
C ALA A 186 -8.55 -10.36 -7.98
N MET A 187 -8.68 -10.99 -9.14
CA MET A 187 -8.89 -10.31 -10.43
C MET A 187 -10.37 -10.36 -10.80
N ALA A 188 -11.08 -9.26 -10.56
CA ALA A 188 -12.47 -9.09 -10.98
C ALA A 188 -12.76 -7.63 -11.29
N ALA A 189 -13.59 -7.36 -12.29
CA ALA A 189 -14.00 -5.99 -12.62
C ALA A 189 -14.68 -5.28 -11.44
N SER A 190 -15.37 -6.03 -10.58
CA SER A 190 -15.98 -5.54 -9.34
C SER A 190 -14.97 -4.99 -8.32
N ARG A 191 -13.71 -5.43 -8.36
CA ARG A 191 -12.65 -4.95 -7.46
C ARG A 191 -12.13 -3.55 -7.82
N GLN A 192 -12.43 -3.06 -9.03
CA GLN A 192 -11.87 -1.82 -9.57
C GLN A 192 -12.97 -0.94 -10.20
N GLN A 193 -14.04 -0.72 -9.43
CA GLN A 193 -15.17 0.11 -9.84
C GLN A 193 -15.05 1.57 -9.37
N GLY A 194 -15.93 2.40 -9.91
CA GLY A 194 -16.02 3.82 -9.59
C GLY A 194 -15.12 4.72 -10.44
N THR A 195 -15.34 6.02 -10.30
CA THR A 195 -14.59 7.08 -10.95
C THR A 195 -14.30 8.19 -9.94
N ASN A 196 -13.24 8.95 -10.20
CA ASN A 196 -12.84 10.09 -9.38
C ASN A 196 -12.43 11.26 -10.27
N ALA A 197 -12.04 12.38 -9.66
CA ALA A 197 -11.70 13.59 -10.39
C ALA A 197 -10.47 13.46 -11.31
N CYS A 198 -9.65 12.41 -11.14
CA CYS A 198 -8.53 12.11 -12.03
C CYS A 198 -8.92 11.21 -13.21
N SER A 199 -10.13 10.65 -13.24
CA SER A 199 -10.54 9.67 -14.25
C SER A 199 -10.72 10.28 -15.65
N ALA A 200 -11.10 11.55 -15.72
CA ALA A 200 -11.20 12.28 -16.97
C ALA A 200 -9.93 13.12 -17.18
N ASP A 201 -9.23 12.89 -18.29
CA ASP A 201 -8.04 13.65 -18.71
C ASP A 201 -6.99 13.87 -17.59
N ASN A 202 -6.81 12.89 -16.70
CA ASN A 202 -5.91 13.01 -15.55
C ASN A 202 -6.17 14.27 -14.69
N GLY A 203 -7.42 14.74 -14.59
CA GLY A 203 -7.79 15.99 -13.92
C GLY A 203 -7.26 17.26 -14.61
N GLY A 204 -6.73 17.14 -15.82
CA GLY A 204 -5.95 18.16 -16.53
C GLY A 204 -4.52 18.30 -16.00
N CYS A 205 -4.04 17.39 -15.15
CA CYS A 205 -2.67 17.42 -14.64
C CYS A 205 -1.69 16.90 -15.70
N SER A 206 -0.61 17.65 -15.92
CA SER A 206 0.44 17.27 -16.89
C SER A 206 1.12 15.92 -16.57
N HIS A 207 1.36 15.62 -15.28
CA HIS A 207 2.12 14.45 -14.83
C HIS A 207 1.32 13.54 -13.90
N LEU A 208 1.20 13.85 -12.60
CA LEU A 208 0.46 13.02 -11.65
C LEU A 208 -0.80 13.73 -11.17
N CYS A 209 -1.87 12.97 -10.98
CA CYS A 209 -3.12 13.41 -10.37
C CYS A 209 -3.43 12.52 -9.17
N PHE A 210 -3.59 13.12 -7.99
CA PHE A 210 -3.99 12.42 -6.78
C PHE A 210 -5.42 12.80 -6.42
N ALA A 211 -6.32 11.83 -6.50
CA ALA A 211 -7.70 12.02 -6.08
C ALA A 211 -7.79 12.28 -4.58
N LYS A 212 -8.71 13.16 -4.20
CA LYS A 212 -9.08 13.50 -2.82
C LYS A 212 -10.58 13.20 -2.62
N PRO A 213 -11.04 13.05 -1.37
CA PRO A 213 -12.48 12.95 -1.07
C PRO A 213 -13.30 14.08 -1.72
N GLY A 214 -14.57 13.82 -2.02
CA GLY A 214 -15.51 14.84 -2.49
C GLY A 214 -15.27 15.33 -3.93
N SER A 215 -14.74 14.48 -4.81
CA SER A 215 -14.43 14.84 -6.20
C SER A 215 -13.38 15.95 -6.36
N HIS A 216 -12.51 16.10 -5.37
CA HIS A 216 -11.33 16.97 -5.44
C HIS A 216 -10.11 16.20 -5.93
N PHE A 217 -9.07 16.91 -6.37
CA PHE A 217 -7.78 16.32 -6.72
C PHE A 217 -6.65 17.34 -6.53
N VAL A 218 -5.42 16.84 -6.53
CA VAL A 218 -4.20 17.65 -6.52
C VAL A 218 -3.27 17.16 -7.62
N CYS A 219 -2.75 18.07 -8.44
CA CYS A 219 -1.69 17.77 -9.38
C CYS A 219 -0.35 17.65 -8.65
N SER A 220 0.50 16.73 -9.11
CA SER A 220 1.85 16.60 -8.57
C SER A 220 2.86 16.29 -9.66
N CYS A 221 4.11 16.62 -9.35
CA CYS A 221 5.22 16.48 -10.26
C CYS A 221 6.17 15.36 -9.87
N PRO A 222 6.92 14.81 -10.86
CA PRO A 222 7.98 13.86 -10.62
C PRO A 222 9.08 14.45 -9.72
N GLU A 223 10.01 13.61 -9.29
CA GLU A 223 11.19 14.05 -8.53
C GLU A 223 11.94 15.18 -9.27
N GLY A 224 12.35 16.22 -8.55
CA GLY A 224 13.11 17.37 -9.10
C GLY A 224 12.28 18.41 -9.88
N MET A 225 10.94 18.32 -9.86
CA MET A 225 10.05 19.26 -10.53
C MET A 225 9.04 19.85 -9.55
N THR A 226 8.59 21.08 -9.81
CA THR A 226 7.54 21.76 -9.02
C THR A 226 6.26 21.95 -9.81
N VAL A 227 5.14 22.03 -9.10
CA VAL A 227 3.81 22.24 -9.69
C VAL A 227 3.61 23.74 -9.89
N LYS A 228 3.20 24.12 -11.10
CA LYS A 228 2.69 25.45 -11.41
C LYS A 228 1.32 25.29 -12.04
N GLU A 229 0.29 25.66 -11.28
CA GLU A 229 -1.11 25.34 -11.61
C GLU A 229 -1.32 23.82 -11.82
N LYS A 230 -1.38 23.35 -13.07
CA LYS A 230 -1.50 21.93 -13.43
C LYS A 230 -0.30 21.38 -14.21
N THR A 231 0.67 22.22 -14.52
CA THR A 231 1.89 21.85 -15.25
C THR A 231 3.05 21.64 -14.29
N CYS A 232 4.07 20.92 -14.76
CA CYS A 232 5.31 20.72 -14.03
C CYS A 232 6.43 21.47 -14.72
N GLU A 233 7.14 22.28 -13.94
CA GLU A 233 8.33 22.98 -14.39
C GLU A 233 9.55 22.44 -13.63
N PRO A 234 10.75 22.42 -14.24
CA PRO A 234 11.98 22.13 -13.52
C PRO A 234 12.09 23.04 -12.31
N TRP A 235 12.38 22.47 -11.15
CA TRP A 235 12.66 23.27 -9.97
C TRP A 235 14.09 23.78 -10.02
N TYR A 236 14.27 25.09 -9.79
CA TYR A 236 15.58 25.73 -9.69
C TYR A 236 15.79 26.20 -8.25
N GLY A 237 16.74 25.58 -7.56
CA GLY A 237 17.11 25.96 -6.22
C GLY A 237 18.29 25.14 -5.72
N ILE A 238 18.71 25.45 -4.50
CA ILE A 238 19.80 24.73 -3.83
C ILE A 238 19.16 23.61 -3.00
N CYS A 239 19.32 22.37 -3.44
CA CYS A 239 18.99 21.24 -2.59
C CYS A 239 20.02 21.16 -1.49
N LEU A 240 19.58 21.07 -0.23
CA LEU A 240 20.43 20.47 0.78
C LEU A 240 20.61 19.02 0.39
N ALA A 241 21.81 18.73 -0.10
CA ALA A 241 22.24 17.41 -0.43
C ALA A 241 22.52 16.71 0.91
N HIS A 242 21.46 16.30 1.60
CA HIS A 242 21.62 15.47 2.76
C HIS A 242 22.15 14.12 2.30
N TYR A 243 23.41 13.85 2.62
CA TYR A 243 23.99 12.52 2.48
C TYR A 243 23.42 11.62 3.58
N TYR A 244 22.12 11.33 3.52
CA TYR A 244 21.55 10.27 4.32
C TYR A 244 21.73 8.98 3.53
N PHE A 245 22.66 8.16 4.01
CA PHE A 245 22.64 6.74 3.73
C PHE A 245 22.73 6.37 2.23
N GLY A 246 23.63 7.03 1.47
CA GLY A 246 24.04 6.55 0.14
C GLY A 246 23.11 6.87 -1.03
N SER A 247 22.08 7.70 -0.83
CA SER A 247 21.25 8.27 -1.89
C SER A 247 21.01 9.76 -1.65
N TRP A 248 21.00 10.54 -2.72
CA TRP A 248 20.67 11.96 -2.66
C TRP A 248 19.17 12.10 -2.47
N VAL A 249 18.74 12.62 -1.31
CA VAL A 249 17.35 13.03 -1.09
C VAL A 249 17.33 14.55 -1.20
N THR A 250 16.60 15.05 -2.21
CA THR A 250 16.32 16.48 -2.33
C THR A 250 15.27 16.83 -1.28
N THR A 251 15.65 17.64 -0.30
CA THR A 251 14.69 18.29 0.61
C THR A 251 14.44 19.70 0.07
N GLU A 252 13.19 20.15 0.07
CA GLU A 252 12.85 21.53 -0.29
C GLU A 252 13.65 22.49 0.61
N GLY A 253 14.47 23.32 -0.03
CA GLY A 253 15.34 24.29 0.62
C GLY A 253 14.58 25.47 1.18
N LEU A 254 15.19 26.08 2.21
CA LEU A 254 14.75 27.30 2.89
C LEU A 254 14.40 28.42 1.90
N GLU A 255 13.24 29.07 2.11
CA GLU A 255 12.90 30.36 1.51
C GLU A 255 13.81 31.49 2.04
#